data_AF-A0A8S4PUJ6-F1
#
_entry.id   AF-A0A8S4PUJ6-F1
#
_cell.length_a   1.000
_cell.length_b   1.000
_cell.length_c   1.000
_cell.angle_alpha   90.00
_cell.angle_beta   90.00
_cell.angle_gamma   90.00
#
_symmetry.space_group_name_H-M   'P 1'
#
loop_
_entity.id
_entity.type
_entity.pdbx_description
1 polymer ?
#
loop_
_entity_poly.entity_id
_entity_poly.type
_entity_poly.pdbx_seq_one_letter_code
_entity_poly.pdbx_strand_id
1 'polypeptide(L)'
;MIDVLVEIDVKTDVVLVEIIGILVEIHVRTDVVVVEIIGVLVEIDVKTDVVLVEIIGVLVEVDVRADVVLVKIIGVLVEIDVKADVVLVEIIGVLVEIDVKTDVALVEMIGVLVEIDVRDVAVVEIIGVLVEIDVKADVVVVEIIGVLIEIDVRSDVVVVEIIGVLVEIDVKANVVVVDIIGVLVEIDIKAGVVVVEIIVEVVEIDVKTDAVVVDIIVEIDVNAAGCGC
;
A
#
# COMPACT_ATOMS: atom_id res chain seq x y z
N MET A 1 -0.86 -3.63 -36.85
CA MET A 1 0.24 -4.24 -36.08
C MET A 1 0.24 -5.73 -36.40
N ILE A 2 0.99 -6.57 -35.68
CA ILE A 2 0.63 -7.99 -35.57
C ILE A 2 0.07 -8.13 -34.17
N ASP A 3 -1.23 -8.40 -34.09
CA ASP A 3 -1.94 -8.52 -32.83
C ASP A 3 -1.74 -9.97 -32.35
N VAL A 4 -0.69 -10.18 -31.56
CA VAL A 4 -0.33 -11.49 -31.02
C VAL A 4 -1.05 -11.68 -29.69
N LEU A 5 -2.12 -12.48 -29.72
CA LEU A 5 -2.73 -13.08 -28.55
C LEU A 5 -1.87 -14.26 -28.07
N VAL A 6 -1.68 -14.36 -26.76
CA VAL A 6 -1.04 -15.49 -26.08
C VAL A 6 -2.00 -15.99 -25.00
N GLU A 7 -2.68 -17.11 -25.27
CA GLU A 7 -3.56 -17.82 -24.34
C GLU A 7 -2.79 -19.01 -23.74
N ILE A 8 -2.81 -19.18 -22.41
CA ILE A 8 -2.18 -20.31 -21.71
C ILE A 8 -3.14 -20.91 -20.68
N ASP A 9 -3.42 -22.23 -20.79
CA ASP A 9 -4.07 -23.03 -19.75
C ASP A 9 -3.12 -24.15 -19.28
N VAL A 10 -2.73 -24.17 -18.00
CA VAL A 10 -1.85 -25.20 -17.43
C VAL A 10 -2.48 -25.91 -16.22
N LYS A 11 -2.34 -27.25 -16.22
CA LYS A 11 -2.84 -28.16 -15.19
C LYS A 11 -1.79 -29.26 -14.89
N THR A 12 -0.81 -28.94 -14.06
CA THR A 12 0.34 -29.79 -13.68
C THR A 12 0.81 -29.44 -12.26
N ASP A 13 1.63 -30.28 -11.65
CA ASP A 13 2.09 -30.07 -10.26
C ASP A 13 2.91 -28.76 -10.11
N VAL A 14 3.80 -28.46 -11.07
CA VAL A 14 4.69 -27.27 -11.06
C VAL A 14 4.73 -26.60 -12.44
N VAL A 15 4.76 -25.27 -12.48
CA VAL A 15 4.79 -24.45 -13.72
C VAL A 15 5.78 -23.28 -13.63
N LEU A 16 6.42 -22.95 -14.75
CA LEU A 16 7.21 -21.75 -14.98
C LEU A 16 6.80 -21.13 -16.33
N VAL A 17 6.58 -19.81 -16.37
CA VAL A 17 6.16 -19.06 -17.56
C VAL A 17 6.99 -17.78 -17.72
N GLU A 18 7.57 -17.57 -18.90
CA GLU A 18 8.30 -16.36 -19.31
C GLU A 18 7.65 -15.79 -20.58
N ILE A 19 7.18 -14.53 -20.58
CA ILE A 19 6.48 -13.91 -21.73
C ILE A 19 6.93 -12.48 -22.03
N ILE A 20 7.05 -12.16 -23.33
CA ILE A 20 7.06 -10.80 -23.85
C ILE A 20 5.92 -10.69 -24.88
N GLY A 21 4.91 -9.85 -24.62
CA GLY A 21 3.66 -9.85 -25.39
C GLY A 21 2.96 -8.50 -25.52
N ILE A 22 1.86 -8.47 -26.27
CA ILE A 22 0.96 -7.31 -26.35
C ILE A 22 -0.37 -7.63 -25.66
N LEU A 23 -0.95 -8.80 -25.95
CA LEU A 23 -2.17 -9.33 -25.35
C LEU A 23 -1.84 -10.71 -24.74
N VAL A 24 -1.96 -10.86 -23.43
CA VAL A 24 -1.54 -12.06 -22.69
C VAL A 24 -2.63 -12.47 -21.71
N GLU A 25 -3.14 -13.71 -21.84
CA GLU A 25 -4.14 -14.32 -20.95
C GLU A 25 -3.58 -15.62 -20.37
N ILE A 26 -3.50 -15.71 -19.04
CA ILE A 26 -2.90 -16.84 -18.32
C ILE A 26 -3.90 -17.42 -17.31
N HIS A 27 -4.22 -18.71 -17.47
CA HIS A 27 -4.96 -19.49 -16.49
C HIS A 27 -4.14 -20.67 -15.97
N VAL A 28 -3.90 -20.73 -14.66
CA VAL A 28 -3.06 -21.79 -14.06
C VAL A 28 -3.74 -22.45 -12.86
N ARG A 29 -3.71 -23.80 -12.82
CA ARG A 29 -4.15 -24.61 -11.67
C ARG A 29 -3.17 -25.73 -11.36
N THR A 30 -2.44 -25.59 -10.27
CA THR A 30 -1.17 -26.29 -9.99
C THR A 30 -0.94 -26.40 -8.49
N ASP A 31 0.19 -26.97 -8.05
CA ASP A 31 0.67 -26.83 -6.67
C ASP A 31 1.59 -25.58 -6.58
N VAL A 32 2.49 -25.36 -7.55
CA VAL A 32 3.44 -24.23 -7.56
C VAL A 32 3.57 -23.53 -8.93
N VAL A 33 3.60 -22.18 -8.95
CA VAL A 33 3.80 -21.36 -10.17
C VAL A 33 4.86 -20.28 -10.00
N VAL A 34 5.65 -20.06 -11.06
CA VAL A 34 6.46 -18.84 -11.27
C VAL A 34 6.09 -18.19 -12.61
N VAL A 35 5.85 -16.87 -12.63
CA VAL A 35 5.46 -16.11 -13.83
C VAL A 35 6.26 -14.81 -13.97
N GLU A 36 6.91 -14.61 -15.12
CA GLU A 36 7.65 -13.39 -15.48
C GLU A 36 7.10 -12.79 -16.80
N ILE A 37 6.68 -11.52 -16.80
CA ILE A 37 6.03 -10.88 -17.97
C ILE A 37 6.52 -9.45 -18.24
N ILE A 38 6.73 -9.14 -19.52
CA ILE A 38 6.79 -7.77 -20.04
C ILE A 38 5.65 -7.60 -21.06
N GLY A 39 4.71 -6.69 -20.80
CA GLY A 39 3.42 -6.65 -21.53
C GLY A 39 2.78 -5.28 -21.65
N VAL A 40 1.68 -5.21 -22.41
CA VAL A 40 0.87 -4.00 -22.62
C VAL A 40 -0.55 -4.18 -22.08
N LEU A 41 -1.15 -5.34 -22.30
CA LEU A 41 -2.40 -5.83 -21.72
C LEU A 41 -2.15 -7.25 -21.22
N VAL A 42 -2.33 -7.49 -19.92
CA VAL A 42 -1.98 -8.73 -19.23
C VAL A 42 -3.08 -9.10 -18.24
N GLU A 43 -3.70 -10.27 -18.43
CA GLU A 43 -4.72 -10.86 -17.55
C GLU A 43 -4.21 -12.18 -16.96
N ILE A 44 -4.30 -12.34 -15.63
CA ILE A 44 -3.79 -13.53 -14.91
C ILE A 44 -4.82 -14.05 -13.89
N ASP A 45 -5.20 -15.33 -14.02
CA ASP A 45 -5.87 -16.12 -12.98
C ASP A 45 -4.95 -17.27 -12.54
N VAL A 46 -4.52 -17.28 -11.28
CA VAL A 46 -3.82 -18.41 -10.66
C VAL A 46 -4.54 -18.93 -9.42
N LYS A 47 -4.71 -20.25 -9.36
CA LYS A 47 -5.23 -21.01 -8.21
C LYS A 47 -4.27 -22.17 -7.89
N THR A 48 -3.47 -22.03 -6.83
CA THR A 48 -2.29 -22.89 -6.52
C THR A 48 -2.00 -22.92 -5.01
N ASP A 49 -1.01 -23.68 -4.52
CA ASP A 49 -0.56 -23.57 -3.12
C ASP A 49 0.47 -22.42 -2.94
N VAL A 50 1.40 -22.25 -3.89
CA VAL A 50 2.44 -21.19 -3.85
C VAL A 50 2.60 -20.47 -5.20
N VAL A 51 2.60 -19.13 -5.20
CA VAL A 51 2.81 -18.28 -6.40
C VAL A 51 3.97 -17.29 -6.24
N LEU A 52 4.66 -17.01 -7.35
CA LEU A 52 5.55 -15.85 -7.52
C LEU A 52 5.29 -15.19 -8.89
N VAL A 53 5.09 -13.87 -8.91
CA VAL A 53 4.82 -13.09 -10.15
C VAL A 53 5.63 -11.78 -10.19
N GLU A 54 6.31 -11.48 -11.31
CA GLU A 54 6.89 -10.14 -11.56
C GLU A 54 6.50 -9.58 -12.96
N ILE A 55 6.07 -8.30 -13.04
CA ILE A 55 5.51 -7.67 -14.26
C ILE A 55 5.95 -6.20 -14.44
N ILE A 56 6.17 -5.75 -15.68
CA ILE A 56 6.40 -4.33 -16.03
C ILE A 56 5.48 -3.96 -17.22
N GLY A 57 4.63 -2.93 -17.11
CA GLY A 57 3.34 -2.89 -17.83
C GLY A 57 2.84 -1.56 -18.44
N VAL A 58 1.55 -1.54 -18.81
CA VAL A 58 0.72 -0.36 -19.23
C VAL A 58 -0.80 -0.57 -18.97
N LEU A 59 -1.26 -1.84 -18.88
CA LEU A 59 -2.55 -2.28 -18.32
C LEU A 59 -2.34 -3.72 -17.80
N VAL A 60 -2.62 -3.99 -16.52
CA VAL A 60 -2.34 -5.28 -15.85
C VAL A 60 -3.45 -5.63 -14.85
N GLU A 61 -4.03 -6.84 -14.95
CA GLU A 61 -5.06 -7.40 -14.04
C GLU A 61 -4.61 -8.77 -13.48
N VAL A 62 -4.74 -8.99 -12.15
CA VAL A 62 -4.25 -10.19 -11.45
C VAL A 62 -5.22 -10.70 -10.34
N ASP A 63 -5.85 -11.88 -10.51
CA ASP A 63 -6.56 -12.65 -9.43
C ASP A 63 -5.68 -13.84 -9.01
N VAL A 64 -5.16 -13.79 -7.78
CA VAL A 64 -4.37 -14.88 -7.19
C VAL A 64 -5.07 -15.44 -5.97
N ARG A 65 -5.13 -16.78 -5.91
CA ARG A 65 -5.63 -17.53 -4.75
C ARG A 65 -4.65 -18.67 -4.44
N ALA A 66 -3.89 -18.50 -3.37
CA ALA A 66 -2.87 -19.46 -2.93
C ALA A 66 -2.53 -19.29 -1.46
N ASP A 67 -2.01 -20.31 -0.79
CA ASP A 67 -1.59 -20.19 0.62
C ASP A 67 -0.48 -19.13 0.77
N VAL A 68 0.46 -19.05 -0.19
CA VAL A 68 1.59 -18.09 -0.18
C VAL A 68 1.73 -17.35 -1.51
N VAL A 69 1.83 -16.02 -1.45
CA VAL A 69 1.88 -15.12 -2.60
C VAL A 69 3.00 -14.07 -2.49
N LEU A 70 3.75 -13.89 -3.57
CA LEU A 70 4.78 -12.84 -3.72
C LEU A 70 4.63 -12.17 -5.11
N VAL A 71 4.40 -10.84 -5.15
CA VAL A 71 4.15 -10.09 -6.39
C VAL A 71 4.96 -8.79 -6.46
N LYS A 72 5.60 -8.51 -7.61
CA LYS A 72 6.37 -7.26 -7.83
C LYS A 72 6.05 -6.62 -9.19
N ILE A 73 5.56 -5.37 -9.22
CA ILE A 73 5.04 -4.75 -10.47
C ILE A 73 5.53 -3.31 -10.68
N ILE A 74 5.83 -2.94 -11.93
CA ILE A 74 6.32 -1.59 -12.28
C ILE A 74 5.44 -0.95 -13.38
N GLY A 75 4.47 -0.12 -12.96
CA GLY A 75 3.71 0.97 -13.64
C GLY A 75 3.27 0.80 -15.10
N VAL A 76 2.08 1.22 -15.56
CA VAL A 76 1.09 2.20 -15.08
C VAL A 76 -0.31 1.62 -15.35
N LEU A 77 -1.33 1.89 -14.53
CA LEU A 77 -2.63 1.17 -14.50
C LEU A 77 -2.45 -0.32 -14.17
N VAL A 78 -2.60 -0.65 -12.88
CA VAL A 78 -2.41 -1.99 -12.31
C VAL A 78 -3.53 -2.27 -11.31
N GLU A 79 -4.25 -3.39 -11.48
CA GLU A 79 -5.30 -3.89 -10.58
C GLU A 79 -4.91 -5.28 -10.03
N ILE A 80 -4.99 -5.47 -8.71
CA ILE A 80 -4.56 -6.70 -8.02
C ILE A 80 -5.57 -7.13 -6.95
N ASP A 81 -6.10 -8.35 -7.03
CA ASP A 81 -6.91 -9.00 -5.98
C ASP A 81 -6.22 -10.29 -5.50
N VAL A 82 -5.70 -10.28 -4.27
CA VAL A 82 -5.03 -11.44 -3.65
C VAL A 82 -5.86 -12.00 -2.49
N LYS A 83 -5.97 -13.34 -2.47
CA LYS A 83 -6.54 -14.11 -1.34
C LYS A 83 -5.54 -15.19 -0.94
N ALA A 84 -4.92 -15.05 0.23
CA ALA A 84 -3.86 -15.95 0.70
C ALA A 84 -3.79 -16.04 2.23
N ASP A 85 -2.92 -16.90 2.77
CA ASP A 85 -2.55 -16.85 4.19
C ASP A 85 -1.35 -15.91 4.40
N VAL A 86 -0.49 -15.74 3.39
CA VAL A 86 0.68 -14.84 3.43
C VAL A 86 0.87 -14.12 2.08
N VAL A 87 0.99 -12.79 2.13
CA VAL A 87 1.18 -11.91 0.96
C VAL A 87 2.37 -10.95 1.15
N LEU A 88 3.17 -10.78 0.10
CA LEU A 88 4.20 -9.75 -0.02
C LEU A 88 4.09 -9.05 -1.39
N VAL A 89 3.97 -7.72 -1.41
CA VAL A 89 3.85 -6.90 -2.64
C VAL A 89 4.81 -5.71 -2.63
N GLU A 90 5.45 -5.38 -3.75
CA GLU A 90 6.33 -4.20 -3.91
C GLU A 90 6.13 -3.56 -5.31
N ILE A 91 5.77 -2.26 -5.42
CA ILE A 91 5.30 -1.67 -6.71
C ILE A 91 5.82 -0.25 -7.04
N ILE A 92 6.05 0.05 -8.34
CA ILE A 92 6.46 1.37 -8.86
C ILE A 92 5.86 1.69 -10.25
N GLY A 93 4.74 2.39 -10.48
CA GLY A 93 3.79 3.07 -9.60
C GLY A 93 3.26 4.37 -10.23
N VAL A 94 2.18 4.29 -11.04
CA VAL A 94 1.20 5.38 -11.30
C VAL A 94 -0.16 4.72 -11.59
N LEU A 95 -1.24 5.11 -10.90
CA LEU A 95 -2.55 4.45 -10.88
C LEU A 95 -2.43 2.95 -10.56
N VAL A 96 -2.51 2.62 -9.27
CA VAL A 96 -2.41 1.27 -8.73
C VAL A 96 -3.55 1.03 -7.73
N GLU A 97 -4.31 -0.05 -7.90
CA GLU A 97 -5.37 -0.51 -7.00
C GLU A 97 -5.01 -1.89 -6.45
N ILE A 98 -5.06 -2.06 -5.11
CA ILE A 98 -4.66 -3.29 -4.42
C ILE A 98 -5.72 -3.70 -3.38
N ASP A 99 -6.34 -4.86 -3.57
CA ASP A 99 -7.22 -5.52 -2.59
C ASP A 99 -6.57 -6.82 -2.09
N VAL A 100 -6.15 -6.83 -0.82
CA VAL A 100 -5.38 -7.91 -0.20
C VAL A 100 -6.12 -8.47 1.03
N LYS A 101 -6.59 -9.71 0.90
CA LYS A 101 -7.31 -10.46 1.95
C LYS A 101 -6.41 -11.61 2.42
N THR A 102 -5.83 -11.46 3.60
CA THR A 102 -4.77 -12.37 4.08
C THR A 102 -4.57 -12.30 5.58
N ASP A 103 -4.24 -13.41 6.21
CA ASP A 103 -3.81 -13.44 7.62
C ASP A 103 -2.54 -12.60 7.86
N VAL A 104 -1.68 -12.42 6.83
CA VAL A 104 -0.46 -11.58 6.88
C VAL A 104 -0.18 -10.86 5.54
N ALA A 105 -0.01 -9.54 5.58
CA ALA A 105 0.39 -8.69 4.44
C ALA A 105 1.65 -7.84 4.73
N LEU A 106 2.47 -7.65 3.70
CA LEU A 106 3.57 -6.67 3.65
C LEU A 106 3.53 -5.98 2.27
N VAL A 107 3.45 -4.64 2.21
CA VAL A 107 3.32 -3.87 0.96
C VAL A 107 4.28 -2.67 0.93
N GLU A 108 5.09 -2.50 -0.12
CA GLU A 108 6.00 -1.34 -0.30
C GLU A 108 5.79 -0.64 -1.67
N MET A 109 5.79 0.71 -1.79
CA MET A 109 5.40 1.37 -3.06
C MET A 109 5.93 2.78 -3.40
N ILE A 110 6.11 3.09 -4.69
CA ILE A 110 6.40 4.45 -5.23
C ILE A 110 5.80 4.67 -6.65
N GLY A 111 4.63 5.26 -6.93
CA GLY A 111 3.57 5.86 -6.11
C GLY A 111 2.46 6.45 -7.03
N VAL A 112 2.14 7.75 -6.89
CA VAL A 112 1.24 8.58 -7.74
C VAL A 112 -0.14 7.99 -8.10
N LEU A 113 -1.13 8.24 -7.24
CA LEU A 113 -2.47 7.60 -7.22
C LEU A 113 -2.34 6.11 -6.93
N VAL A 114 -2.56 5.78 -5.67
CA VAL A 114 -2.42 4.47 -5.04
C VAL A 114 -3.60 4.30 -4.09
N GLU A 115 -4.35 3.21 -4.26
CA GLU A 115 -5.47 2.81 -3.39
C GLU A 115 -5.22 1.38 -2.84
N ILE A 116 -5.43 1.17 -1.54
CA ILE A 116 -5.07 -0.05 -0.81
C ILE A 116 -6.17 -0.44 0.21
N ASP A 117 -6.80 -1.62 0.06
CA ASP A 117 -7.57 -2.32 1.12
C ASP A 117 -6.75 -3.52 1.61
N VAL A 118 -6.34 -3.50 2.89
CA VAL A 118 -5.62 -4.61 3.54
C VAL A 118 -6.34 -5.06 4.80
N ARG A 119 -6.34 -6.38 5.03
CA ARG A 119 -7.05 -7.01 6.15
C ARG A 119 -6.14 -7.87 7.02
N ASP A 120 -6.63 -8.13 8.22
CA ASP A 120 -6.14 -9.04 9.27
C ASP A 120 -4.74 -8.76 9.86
N VAL A 121 -3.63 -8.63 9.11
CA VAL A 121 -2.34 -8.06 9.61
C VAL A 121 -1.61 -7.30 8.51
N ALA A 122 -1.21 -6.04 8.77
CA ALA A 122 -0.64 -5.15 7.75
C ALA A 122 0.69 -4.48 8.15
N VAL A 123 1.64 -4.45 7.22
CA VAL A 123 2.81 -3.55 7.18
C VAL A 123 2.84 -2.86 5.82
N VAL A 124 2.87 -1.52 5.75
CA VAL A 124 2.79 -0.76 4.49
C VAL A 124 3.78 0.42 4.44
N GLU A 125 4.70 0.48 3.47
CA GLU A 125 5.68 1.58 3.32
C GLU A 125 5.61 2.26 1.92
N ILE A 126 5.45 3.60 1.83
CA ILE A 126 5.16 4.27 0.54
C ILE A 126 5.89 5.62 0.36
N ILE A 127 6.35 5.93 -0.85
CA ILE A 127 6.80 7.30 -1.23
C ILE A 127 6.01 7.82 -2.45
N GLY A 128 5.17 8.85 -2.26
CA GLY A 128 4.00 9.10 -3.12
C GLY A 128 3.81 10.53 -3.65
N VAL A 129 2.58 10.78 -4.13
CA VAL A 129 2.05 12.13 -4.50
C VAL A 129 0.58 12.26 -4.09
N LEU A 130 -0.21 11.21 -4.37
CA LEU A 130 -1.55 10.95 -3.84
C LEU A 130 -1.55 9.48 -3.39
N VAL A 131 -2.02 9.22 -2.18
CA VAL A 131 -2.02 7.91 -1.50
C VAL A 131 -3.28 7.83 -0.63
N GLU A 132 -4.09 6.80 -0.84
CA GLU A 132 -5.33 6.49 -0.10
C GLU A 132 -5.21 5.06 0.47
N ILE A 133 -5.42 4.90 1.78
CA ILE A 133 -5.20 3.64 2.52
C ILE A 133 -6.38 3.34 3.46
N ASP A 134 -6.99 2.15 3.33
CA ASP A 134 -7.99 1.62 4.28
C ASP A 134 -7.51 0.26 4.83
N VAL A 135 -7.28 0.16 6.14
CA VAL A 135 -6.76 -1.07 6.77
C VAL A 135 -7.66 -1.55 7.91
N LYS A 136 -8.03 -2.84 7.86
CA LYS A 136 -8.93 -3.52 8.81
C LYS A 136 -8.26 -4.80 9.34
N ALA A 137 -7.33 -4.65 10.27
CA ALA A 137 -6.39 -5.69 10.70
C ALA A 137 -6.22 -5.68 12.23
N ASP A 138 -5.79 -6.76 12.87
CA ASP A 138 -5.47 -6.76 14.31
C ASP A 138 -4.28 -5.83 14.62
N VAL A 139 -3.26 -5.82 13.76
CA VAL A 139 -2.04 -5.00 13.90
C VAL A 139 -1.71 -4.32 12.58
N VAL A 140 -1.39 -3.03 12.67
CA VAL A 140 -1.06 -2.16 11.52
C VAL A 140 0.22 -1.36 11.81
N VAL A 141 1.13 -1.35 10.84
CA VAL A 141 2.33 -0.49 10.79
C VAL A 141 2.36 0.19 9.42
N VAL A 142 2.50 1.53 9.38
CA VAL A 142 2.50 2.30 8.12
C VAL A 142 3.56 3.40 8.14
N GLU A 143 4.44 3.47 7.12
CA GLU A 143 5.48 4.51 7.00
C GLU A 143 5.45 5.19 5.62
N ILE A 144 5.32 6.53 5.53
CA ILE A 144 5.04 7.22 4.25
C ILE A 144 5.83 8.53 4.08
N ILE A 145 6.31 8.80 2.85
CA ILE A 145 6.78 10.15 2.44
C ILE A 145 6.01 10.65 1.20
N GLY A 146 5.17 11.68 1.31
CA GLY A 146 4.23 12.05 0.24
C GLY A 146 3.85 13.54 0.16
N VAL A 147 2.97 13.87 -0.78
CA VAL A 147 2.40 15.23 -0.92
C VAL A 147 0.97 15.29 -0.38
N LEU A 148 0.12 14.35 -0.77
CA LEU A 148 -1.26 14.18 -0.31
C LEU A 148 -1.41 12.72 0.18
N ILE A 149 -1.88 12.54 1.43
CA ILE A 149 -1.97 11.25 2.12
C ILE A 149 -3.30 11.21 2.90
N GLU A 150 -4.13 10.18 2.68
CA GLU A 150 -5.36 9.89 3.42
C GLU A 150 -5.33 8.45 3.96
N ILE A 151 -5.68 8.24 5.24
CA ILE A 151 -5.63 6.92 5.91
C ILE A 151 -6.84 6.69 6.85
N ASP A 152 -7.61 5.61 6.66
CA ASP A 152 -8.55 5.04 7.64
C ASP A 152 -7.97 3.74 8.21
N VAL A 153 -7.75 3.66 9.53
CA VAL A 153 -7.23 2.46 10.17
C VAL A 153 -8.13 1.97 11.29
N ARG A 154 -8.46 0.67 11.26
CA ARG A 154 -9.31 0.01 12.26
C ARG A 154 -8.65 -1.28 12.72
N SER A 155 -8.13 -1.26 13.95
CA SER A 155 -7.32 -2.37 14.47
C SER A 155 -7.39 -2.55 15.98
N ASP A 156 -6.61 -3.48 16.53
CA ASP A 156 -6.27 -3.47 17.95
C ASP A 156 -5.03 -2.58 18.20
N VAL A 157 -4.04 -2.56 17.30
CA VAL A 157 -2.82 -1.73 17.38
C VAL A 157 -2.51 -1.02 16.06
N VAL A 158 -2.15 0.27 16.13
CA VAL A 158 -1.60 1.05 15.00
C VAL A 158 -0.28 1.71 15.38
N VAL A 159 0.69 1.66 14.46
CA VAL A 159 1.86 2.54 14.40
C VAL A 159 1.89 3.23 13.05
N VAL A 160 2.10 4.55 13.02
CA VAL A 160 2.23 5.36 11.80
C VAL A 160 3.43 6.30 11.92
N GLU A 161 4.31 6.36 10.93
CA GLU A 161 5.29 7.46 10.77
C GLU A 161 5.18 8.12 9.38
N ILE A 162 5.08 9.46 9.30
CA ILE A 162 4.82 10.19 8.04
C ILE A 162 5.70 11.42 7.88
N ILE A 163 6.22 11.62 6.66
CA ILE A 163 6.78 12.91 6.20
C ILE A 163 5.94 13.44 5.02
N GLY A 164 5.05 14.41 5.25
CA GLY A 164 3.98 14.78 4.30
C GLY A 164 3.77 16.29 4.10
N VAL A 165 3.12 16.69 3.00
CA VAL A 165 2.66 18.10 2.83
C VAL A 165 1.25 18.28 3.39
N LEU A 166 0.26 17.54 2.86
CA LEU A 166 -1.06 17.38 3.47
C LEU A 166 -1.23 15.94 3.93
N VAL A 167 -1.71 15.74 5.17
CA VAL A 167 -1.92 14.42 5.78
C VAL A 167 -3.27 14.41 6.51
N GLU A 168 -4.14 13.44 6.20
CA GLU A 168 -5.44 13.23 6.84
C GLU A 168 -5.50 11.79 7.40
N ILE A 169 -5.87 11.61 8.67
CA ILE A 169 -5.86 10.31 9.37
C ILE A 169 -7.09 10.12 10.27
N ASP A 170 -7.94 9.10 10.02
CA ASP A 170 -8.88 8.55 11.00
C ASP A 170 -8.33 7.22 11.55
N VAL A 171 -8.11 7.13 12.86
CA VAL A 171 -7.70 5.87 13.50
C VAL A 171 -8.69 5.46 14.58
N LYS A 172 -9.10 4.20 14.54
CA LYS A 172 -9.92 3.58 15.57
C LYS A 172 -9.33 2.25 16.02
N ALA A 173 -8.56 2.28 17.12
CA ALA A 173 -7.88 1.09 17.64
C ALA A 173 -7.85 1.01 19.17
N ASN A 174 -7.28 -0.03 19.78
CA ASN A 174 -7.05 -0.03 21.23
C ASN A 174 -5.79 0.78 21.59
N VAL A 175 -4.74 0.69 20.77
CA VAL A 175 -3.47 1.42 20.94
C VAL A 175 -3.08 2.09 19.62
N VAL A 176 -2.67 3.36 19.69
CA VAL A 176 -2.22 4.15 18.54
C VAL A 176 -0.90 4.86 18.87
N VAL A 177 0.07 4.78 17.96
CA VAL A 177 1.32 5.56 17.95
C VAL A 177 1.42 6.26 16.58
N VAL A 178 1.62 7.58 16.55
CA VAL A 178 1.63 8.39 15.32
C VAL A 178 2.71 9.47 15.41
N ASP A 179 3.73 9.35 14.57
CA ASP A 179 4.86 10.29 14.52
C ASP A 179 4.87 11.00 13.14
N ILE A 180 4.78 12.34 13.09
CA ILE A 180 4.59 13.07 11.81
C ILE A 180 5.49 14.29 11.69
N ILE A 181 6.10 14.47 10.52
CA ILE A 181 6.73 15.73 10.08
C ILE A 181 5.97 16.24 8.85
N GLY A 182 5.48 17.48 8.85
CA GLY A 182 4.76 17.97 7.67
C GLY A 182 4.40 19.45 7.62
N VAL A 183 3.46 19.80 6.76
CA VAL A 183 3.00 21.20 6.60
C VAL A 183 1.60 21.38 7.21
N LEU A 184 0.58 20.71 6.65
CA LEU A 184 -0.79 20.68 7.21
C LEU A 184 -1.17 19.23 7.55
N VAL A 185 -1.72 19.01 8.75
CA VAL A 185 -2.06 17.67 9.26
C VAL A 185 -3.44 17.69 9.94
N GLU A 186 -4.32 16.74 9.64
CA GLU A 186 -5.62 16.54 10.31
C GLU A 186 -5.75 15.10 10.83
N ILE A 187 -6.22 14.94 12.07
CA ILE A 187 -6.22 13.65 12.79
C ILE A 187 -7.49 13.50 13.65
N ASP A 188 -8.28 12.42 13.47
CA ASP A 188 -9.28 11.95 14.45
C ASP A 188 -8.88 10.56 14.97
N ILE A 189 -8.49 10.45 16.25
CA ILE A 189 -8.12 9.18 16.88
C ILE A 189 -9.13 8.79 17.96
N LYS A 190 -9.65 7.56 17.86
CA LYS A 190 -10.68 6.98 18.73
C LYS A 190 -10.14 5.70 19.36
N ALA A 191 -9.40 5.81 20.46
CA ALA A 191 -8.63 4.68 21.01
C ALA A 191 -8.62 4.57 22.55
N GLY A 192 -8.00 3.51 23.09
CA GLY A 192 -7.80 3.35 24.54
C GLY A 192 -6.49 3.98 25.03
N VAL A 193 -5.44 3.92 24.21
CA VAL A 193 -4.13 4.54 24.45
C VAL A 193 -3.65 5.20 23.17
N VAL A 194 -3.15 6.43 23.27
CA VAL A 194 -2.67 7.23 22.15
C VAL A 194 -1.32 7.87 22.50
N VAL A 195 -0.35 7.75 21.61
CA VAL A 195 0.95 8.44 21.65
C VAL A 195 1.14 9.16 20.32
N VAL A 196 1.49 10.44 20.36
CA VAL A 196 1.60 11.30 19.17
C VAL A 196 2.82 12.23 19.30
N GLU A 197 3.71 12.25 18.31
CA GLU A 197 4.78 13.27 18.16
C GLU A 197 4.66 13.96 16.80
N ILE A 198 4.50 15.29 16.76
CA ILE A 198 4.21 16.03 15.51
C ILE A 198 5.10 17.27 15.36
N ILE A 199 5.67 17.47 14.16
CA ILE A 199 6.46 18.66 13.76
C ILE A 199 5.86 19.28 12.50
N VAL A 200 5.25 20.46 12.59
CA VAL A 200 4.38 21.02 11.53
C VAL A 200 4.37 22.55 11.42
N GLU A 201 3.83 23.09 10.32
CA GLU A 201 3.33 24.48 10.29
C GLU A 201 1.90 24.61 10.85
N VAL A 202 1.02 23.62 10.59
CA VAL A 202 -0.38 23.61 11.02
C VAL A 202 -0.85 22.18 11.34
N VAL A 203 -1.62 22.01 12.41
CA VAL A 203 -2.29 20.73 12.74
C VAL A 203 -3.65 20.93 13.40
N GLU A 204 -4.62 20.07 13.07
CA GLU A 204 -5.88 19.86 13.79
C GLU A 204 -5.96 18.42 14.31
N ILE A 205 -6.37 18.22 15.57
CA ILE A 205 -6.43 16.90 16.22
C ILE A 205 -7.69 16.79 17.11
N ASP A 206 -8.49 15.75 16.89
CA ASP A 206 -9.55 15.30 17.81
C ASP A 206 -9.21 13.90 18.35
N VAL A 207 -8.75 13.82 19.60
CA VAL A 207 -8.45 12.54 20.26
C VAL A 207 -9.51 12.19 21.31
N LYS A 208 -10.17 11.05 21.12
CA LYS A 208 -11.16 10.46 22.01
C LYS A 208 -10.54 9.21 22.64
N THR A 209 -9.92 9.37 23.81
CA THR A 209 -9.15 8.30 24.47
C THR A 209 -9.23 8.29 26.00
N ASP A 210 -9.02 7.12 26.60
CA ASP A 210 -8.82 6.95 28.05
C ASP A 210 -7.42 7.41 28.50
N ALA A 211 -6.41 7.33 27.62
CA ALA A 211 -5.04 7.78 27.87
C ALA A 211 -4.39 8.40 26.63
N VAL A 212 -3.74 9.56 26.81
CA VAL A 212 -3.03 10.28 25.74
C VAL A 212 -1.64 10.74 26.19
N VAL A 213 -0.66 10.65 25.30
CA VAL A 213 0.60 11.39 25.32
C VAL A 213 0.71 12.11 23.98
N VAL A 214 1.00 13.41 24.01
CA VAL A 214 1.12 14.24 22.81
C VAL A 214 2.29 15.20 22.99
N ASP A 215 3.21 15.24 22.01
CA ASP A 215 4.15 16.33 21.82
C ASP A 215 3.92 16.96 20.42
N ILE A 216 3.95 18.30 20.35
CA ILE A 216 3.69 19.04 19.11
C ILE A 216 4.64 20.24 19.05
N ILE A 217 5.48 20.25 18.01
CA ILE A 217 6.34 21.35 17.63
C ILE A 217 5.70 22.06 16.43
N VAL A 218 5.25 23.29 16.62
CA VAL A 218 4.78 24.15 15.52
C VAL A 218 5.91 25.12 15.13
N GLU A 219 6.46 24.96 13.94
CA GLU A 219 7.46 25.89 13.40
C GLU A 219 6.79 27.17 12.87
N ILE A 220 7.33 28.33 13.25
CA ILE A 220 6.81 29.65 12.85
C ILE A 220 7.99 30.50 12.37
N ASP A 221 8.10 30.70 11.05
CA ASP A 221 9.27 31.37 10.44
C ASP A 221 9.23 32.90 10.60
N VAL A 222 9.82 33.39 11.70
CA VAL A 222 9.89 34.83 12.05
C VAL A 222 11.03 35.52 11.28
N ASN A 223 10.79 35.82 10.00
CA ASN A 223 11.73 36.50 9.11
C ASN A 223 12.13 37.93 9.59
N ALA A 224 13.19 38.01 10.38
CA ALA A 224 13.75 39.25 10.91
C ALA A 224 14.60 40.01 9.86
N ALA A 225 13.95 40.82 9.01
CA ALA A 225 14.63 41.65 8.02
C ALA A 225 15.67 42.61 8.65
N GLY A 226 16.96 42.35 8.40
CA GLY A 226 18.08 43.06 9.00
C GLY A 226 18.16 44.54 8.62
N CYS A 227 17.81 45.43 9.55
CA CYS A 227 17.94 46.87 9.36
C CYS A 227 19.41 47.31 9.55
N GLY A 228 20.11 47.61 8.46
CA GLY A 228 21.50 48.08 8.51
C GLY A 228 21.64 49.50 9.07
N CYS A 229 22.72 49.75 9.81
CA CYS A 229 23.19 51.03 10.34
C CYS A 229 24.73 51.02 10.42
#